data_AF-A0A7W8QPK6-F1
#
_entry.id   AF-A0A7W8QPK6-F1
#
_cell.length_a   1.000
_cell.length_b   1.000
_cell.length_c   1.000
_cell.angle_alpha   90.00
_cell.angle_beta   90.00
_cell.angle_gamma   90.00
#
_symmetry.space_group_name_H-M   'P 1'
#
loop_
_entity.id
_entity.type
_entity.pdbx_description
1 polymer ?
#
loop_
_entity_poly.entity_id
_entity_poly.type
_entity_poly.pdbx_seq_one_letter_code
_entity_poly.pdbx_strand_id
1 'polypeptide(L)'
;MAEARDELLKANSNLLFIKTYISMARRKRLLGLFLVAFSGIATILFTIDLLVFQWQGVPPYLKYFLEAVVVACGIGGIYLLSTPGILFDNFPSELKDVMKLKDLDHPRRTEAQLELELQHLRENKRVNTDNLGLGVNERRAAYKEEALVYIEELRIESSFYRRVSHTFQVLVIAGSSLSTLGAGTSYFVNQFSVGVAVASFVVAVSSGVTGYFKFKERSFYSQQTADTIEHEVEAFELGIGRYSGLSENTNQALEVFAQEIHRLRQDQKMREQNLDQPSTKGEEGGN
;
A
#
# COMPACT_ATOMS: atom_id res chain seq x y z
N MET A 1 18.01 14.87 -28.66
CA MET A 1 18.03 15.41 -27.28
C MET A 1 16.64 15.55 -26.68
N ALA A 2 15.70 16.28 -27.30
CA ALA A 2 14.31 16.30 -26.83
C ALA A 2 13.64 14.91 -26.87
N GLU A 3 13.88 14.17 -27.95
CA GLU A 3 13.30 12.83 -28.17
C GLU A 3 13.71 11.81 -27.10
N ALA A 4 15.01 11.67 -26.79
CA ALA A 4 15.49 10.76 -25.74
C ALA A 4 14.96 11.12 -24.34
N ARG A 5 14.73 12.41 -24.08
CA ARG A 5 14.18 12.91 -22.82
C ARG A 5 12.67 12.59 -22.72
N ASP A 6 11.93 12.83 -23.79
CA ASP A 6 10.51 12.51 -23.87
C ASP A 6 10.27 11.00 -23.74
N GLU A 7 11.13 10.17 -24.33
CA GLU A 7 11.09 8.71 -24.16
C GLU A 7 11.28 8.28 -22.69
N LEU A 8 12.24 8.89 -21.98
CA LEU A 8 12.48 8.61 -20.56
C LEU A 8 11.32 9.05 -19.67
N LEU A 9 10.75 10.22 -19.93
CA LEU A 9 9.55 10.71 -19.24
C LEU A 9 8.36 9.77 -19.44
N LYS A 10 8.13 9.34 -20.69
CA LYS A 10 7.07 8.38 -21.02
C LYS A 10 7.29 7.05 -20.33
N ALA A 11 8.51 6.53 -20.33
CA ALA A 11 8.86 5.31 -19.60
C ALA A 11 8.59 5.43 -18.10
N ASN A 12 8.96 6.56 -17.48
CA ASN A 12 8.70 6.83 -16.06
C ASN A 12 7.20 6.92 -15.74
N SER A 13 6.43 7.62 -16.59
CA SER A 13 4.97 7.72 -16.43
C SER A 13 4.31 6.33 -16.49
N ASN A 14 4.73 5.49 -17.44
CA ASN A 14 4.24 4.11 -17.57
C ASN A 14 4.55 3.25 -16.33
N LEU A 15 5.75 3.39 -15.76
CA LEU A 15 6.12 2.72 -14.50
C LEU A 15 5.21 3.16 -13.35
N LEU A 16 4.94 4.47 -13.23
CA LEU A 16 4.07 5.03 -12.20
C LEU A 16 2.63 4.50 -12.33
N PHE A 17 2.09 4.46 -13.55
CA PHE A 17 0.76 3.91 -13.80
C PHE A 17 0.67 2.46 -13.34
N ILE A 18 1.58 1.59 -13.79
CA ILE A 18 1.56 0.17 -13.41
C ILE A 18 1.67 -0.01 -11.89
N LYS A 19 2.55 0.73 -11.22
CA LYS A 19 2.63 0.70 -9.75
C LYS A 19 1.31 1.07 -9.09
N THR A 20 0.62 2.08 -9.62
CA THR A 20 -0.71 2.48 -9.13
C THR A 20 -1.70 1.32 -9.26
N TYR A 21 -1.72 0.64 -10.40
CA TYR A 21 -2.57 -0.53 -10.63
C TYR A 21 -2.18 -1.74 -9.75
N ILE A 22 -0.88 -1.98 -9.50
CA ILE A 22 -0.43 -3.00 -8.53
C ILE A 22 -1.01 -2.68 -7.15
N SER A 23 -0.91 -1.42 -6.69
CA SER A 23 -1.43 -1.01 -5.39
C SER A 23 -2.95 -1.19 -5.27
N MET A 24 -3.69 -0.91 -6.35
CA MET A 24 -5.14 -1.12 -6.42
C MET A 24 -5.49 -2.62 -6.41
N ALA A 25 -4.74 -3.47 -7.12
CA ALA A 25 -4.94 -4.91 -7.13
C ALA A 25 -4.67 -5.52 -5.74
N ARG A 26 -3.58 -5.09 -5.08
CA ARG A 26 -3.22 -5.51 -3.72
C ARG A 26 -4.29 -5.10 -2.70
N ARG A 27 -4.81 -3.87 -2.78
CA ARG A 27 -5.94 -3.41 -1.94
C ARG A 27 -7.17 -4.29 -2.11
N LYS A 28 -7.55 -4.58 -3.35
CA LYS A 28 -8.71 -5.42 -3.65
C LYS A 28 -8.56 -6.81 -3.04
N ARG A 29 -7.37 -7.42 -3.16
CA ARG A 29 -7.05 -8.73 -2.59
C ARG A 29 -7.09 -8.72 -1.07
N LEU A 30 -6.47 -7.72 -0.43
CA LEU A 30 -6.47 -7.57 1.03
C LEU A 30 -7.88 -7.37 1.58
N LEU A 31 -8.70 -6.53 0.92
CA LEU A 31 -10.11 -6.34 1.28
C LEU A 31 -10.91 -7.63 1.14
N GLY A 32 -10.68 -8.39 0.06
CA GLY A 32 -11.30 -9.70 -0.14
C GLY A 32 -10.97 -10.69 0.98
N LEU A 33 -9.68 -10.84 1.32
CA LEU A 33 -9.23 -11.69 2.44
C LEU A 33 -9.84 -11.26 3.77
N PHE A 34 -9.85 -9.96 4.05
CA PHE A 34 -10.42 -9.41 5.28
C PHE A 34 -11.92 -9.72 5.38
N LEU A 35 -12.69 -9.50 4.31
CA LEU A 35 -14.14 -9.77 4.30
C LEU A 35 -14.46 -11.25 4.47
N VAL A 36 -13.70 -12.14 3.84
CA VAL A 36 -13.89 -13.59 4.01
C VAL A 36 -13.55 -14.04 5.43
N ALA A 37 -12.41 -13.59 5.98
CA ALA A 37 -12.02 -13.91 7.35
C ALA A 37 -13.03 -13.38 8.37
N PHE A 38 -13.46 -12.13 8.21
CA PHE A 38 -14.48 -11.51 9.07
C PHE A 38 -15.81 -12.27 9.01
N SER A 39 -16.29 -12.60 7.80
CA SER A 39 -17.55 -13.35 7.64
C SER A 39 -17.49 -14.75 8.24
N GLY A 40 -16.40 -15.49 8.01
CA GLY A 40 -16.23 -16.83 8.59
C GLY A 40 -16.25 -16.81 10.12
N ILE A 41 -15.50 -15.87 10.72
CA ILE A 41 -15.40 -15.74 12.18
C ILE A 41 -16.73 -15.27 12.77
N ALA A 42 -17.38 -14.28 12.16
CA ALA A 42 -18.68 -13.78 12.59
C ALA A 42 -19.77 -14.86 12.50
N THR A 43 -19.73 -15.71 11.47
CA THR A 43 -20.68 -16.83 11.32
C THR A 43 -20.47 -17.90 12.40
N ILE A 44 -19.22 -18.25 12.72
CA ILE A 44 -18.89 -19.19 13.81
C ILE A 44 -19.40 -18.65 15.14
N LEU A 45 -19.10 -17.37 15.42
CA LEU A 45 -19.52 -16.72 16.65
C LEU A 45 -21.05 -16.63 16.77
N PHE A 46 -21.74 -16.32 15.66
CA PHE A 46 -23.20 -16.33 15.59
C PHE A 46 -23.81 -17.72 15.81
N THR A 47 -23.17 -18.78 15.30
CA THR A 47 -23.61 -20.16 15.48
C THR A 47 -23.48 -20.60 16.94
N ILE A 48 -22.36 -20.25 17.60
CA ILE A 48 -22.15 -20.51 19.03
C ILE A 48 -23.21 -19.78 19.86
N ASP A 49 -23.53 -18.54 19.49
CA ASP A 49 -24.55 -17.73 20.14
C ASP A 49 -25.95 -18.36 20.10
N LEU A 50 -26.35 -18.84 18.92
CA LEU A 50 -27.63 -19.51 18.70
C LEU A 50 -27.77 -20.76 19.56
N LEU A 51 -26.67 -21.51 19.73
CA LEU A 51 -26.64 -22.75 20.49
C LEU A 51 -26.61 -22.51 22.01
N VAL A 52 -25.92 -21.47 22.49
CA VAL A 52 -25.65 -21.28 23.92
C VAL A 52 -26.58 -20.27 24.59
N PHE A 53 -26.89 -19.14 23.94
CA PHE A 53 -27.44 -17.96 24.62
C PHE A 53 -28.93 -17.72 24.37
N GLN A 54 -29.59 -18.51 23.51
CA GLN A 54 -31.02 -18.43 23.17
C GLN A 54 -31.61 -17.01 23.30
N TRP A 55 -31.33 -16.15 22.33
CA TRP A 55 -31.71 -14.72 22.36
C TRP A 55 -33.22 -14.50 22.63
N GLN A 56 -33.60 -14.30 23.89
CA GLN A 56 -34.99 -14.15 24.31
C GLN A 56 -35.48 -12.71 24.11
N GLY A 57 -36.31 -12.45 23.10
CA GLY A 57 -36.92 -11.11 22.90
C GLY A 57 -36.44 -10.37 21.64
N VAL A 58 -35.42 -10.89 20.97
CA VAL A 58 -35.12 -10.48 19.59
C VAL A 58 -35.97 -11.31 18.63
N PRO A 59 -36.76 -10.67 17.74
CA PRO A 59 -37.55 -11.40 16.77
C PRO A 59 -36.68 -12.28 15.86
N PRO A 60 -37.12 -13.50 15.51
CA PRO A 60 -36.32 -14.44 14.71
C PRO A 60 -35.84 -13.83 13.38
N TYR A 61 -36.69 -13.03 12.71
CA TYR A 61 -36.36 -12.43 11.43
C TYR A 61 -35.16 -11.48 11.49
N LEU A 62 -34.94 -10.78 12.62
CA LEU A 62 -33.82 -9.85 12.77
C LEU A 62 -32.50 -10.59 12.90
N LYS A 63 -32.51 -11.76 13.56
CA LYS A 63 -31.33 -12.63 13.71
C LYS A 63 -30.87 -13.15 12.36
N TYR A 64 -31.80 -13.73 11.58
CA TYR A 64 -31.50 -14.21 10.24
C TYR A 64 -31.11 -13.09 9.27
N PHE A 65 -31.65 -11.88 9.44
CA PHE A 65 -31.22 -10.73 8.65
C PHE A 65 -29.75 -10.36 8.92
N LEU A 66 -29.35 -10.32 10.19
CA LEU A 66 -27.98 -9.98 10.58
C LEU A 66 -26.97 -11.04 10.12
N GLU A 67 -27.35 -12.32 10.23
CA GLU A 67 -26.59 -13.44 9.66
C GLU A 67 -26.48 -13.33 8.14
N ALA A 68 -27.60 -13.03 7.45
CA ALA A 68 -27.61 -12.85 6.00
C ALA A 68 -26.68 -11.71 5.54
N VAL A 69 -26.60 -10.61 6.31
CA VAL A 69 -25.65 -9.52 6.03
C VAL A 69 -24.20 -9.99 6.19
N VAL A 70 -23.88 -10.73 7.25
CA VAL A 70 -22.53 -11.30 7.48
C VAL A 70 -22.14 -12.27 6.36
N VAL A 71 -23.06 -13.13 5.93
CA VAL A 71 -22.86 -14.07 4.82
C VAL A 71 -22.71 -13.31 3.49
N ALA A 72 -23.53 -12.28 3.24
CA ALA A 72 -23.43 -11.45 2.04
C ALA A 72 -22.07 -10.73 1.97
N CYS A 73 -21.54 -10.24 3.09
CA CYS A 73 -20.18 -9.70 3.16
C CYS A 73 -19.12 -10.74 2.81
N GLY A 74 -19.29 -11.99 3.28
CA GLY A 74 -18.41 -13.11 2.92
C GLY A 74 -18.45 -13.43 1.44
N ILE A 75 -19.64 -13.52 0.85
CA ILE A 75 -19.84 -13.73 -0.59
C ILE A 75 -19.20 -12.58 -1.40
N GLY A 76 -19.36 -11.34 -0.95
CA GLY A 76 -18.68 -10.18 -1.54
C GLY A 76 -17.15 -10.29 -1.46
N GLY A 77 -16.62 -10.74 -0.32
CA GLY A 77 -15.20 -11.05 -0.14
C GLY A 77 -14.70 -12.13 -1.10
N ILE A 78 -15.44 -13.25 -1.21
CA ILE A 78 -15.14 -14.34 -2.16
C ILE A 78 -15.18 -13.80 -3.58
N TYR A 79 -16.17 -13.00 -3.97
CA TYR A 79 -16.25 -12.39 -5.29
C TYR A 79 -15.04 -11.49 -5.61
N LEU A 80 -14.55 -10.73 -4.62
CA LEU A 80 -13.33 -9.93 -4.76
C LEU A 80 -12.09 -10.80 -4.96
N LEU A 81 -12.01 -11.96 -4.29
CA LEU A 81 -10.91 -12.92 -4.40
C LEU A 81 -10.97 -13.75 -5.69
N SER A 82 -12.16 -14.19 -6.10
CA SER A 82 -12.43 -14.95 -7.33
C SER A 82 -12.24 -14.09 -8.57
N THR A 83 -12.23 -12.78 -8.42
CA THR A 83 -11.93 -11.86 -9.51
C THR A 83 -10.61 -11.09 -9.28
N PRO A 84 -9.47 -11.79 -9.12
CA PRO A 84 -8.21 -11.15 -8.76
C PRO A 84 -7.76 -10.19 -9.86
N GLY A 85 -7.28 -9.02 -9.46
CA GLY A 85 -6.71 -8.05 -10.39
C GLY A 85 -7.68 -7.00 -10.95
N ILE A 86 -7.18 -6.27 -11.94
CA ILE A 86 -7.83 -5.10 -12.55
C ILE A 86 -8.11 -5.39 -14.02
N LEU A 87 -9.25 -4.88 -14.50
CA LEU A 87 -9.65 -4.98 -15.91
C LEU A 87 -8.64 -4.26 -16.80
N PHE A 88 -8.19 -4.96 -17.86
CA PHE A 88 -7.24 -4.41 -18.81
C PHE A 88 -7.81 -3.18 -19.54
N ASP A 89 -9.12 -3.07 -19.65
CA ASP A 89 -9.76 -1.92 -20.28
C ASP A 89 -9.54 -0.60 -19.53
N ASN A 90 -9.32 -0.67 -18.22
CA ASN A 90 -9.12 0.51 -17.38
C ASN A 90 -7.71 1.12 -17.49
N PHE A 91 -6.77 0.48 -18.19
CA PHE A 91 -5.44 1.05 -18.42
C PHE A 91 -5.50 2.18 -19.46
N PRO A 92 -4.62 3.19 -19.40
CA PRO A 92 -4.46 4.16 -20.47
C PRO A 92 -4.03 3.47 -21.76
N SER A 93 -4.49 3.96 -22.93
CA SER A 93 -4.12 3.40 -24.24
C SER A 93 -2.60 3.33 -24.43
N GLU A 94 -1.89 4.38 -24.04
CA GLU A 94 -0.42 4.45 -24.14
C GLU A 94 0.28 3.33 -23.38
N LEU A 95 -0.25 2.96 -22.22
CA LEU A 95 0.30 1.88 -21.41
C LEU A 95 -0.04 0.51 -22.03
N LYS A 96 -1.24 0.35 -22.59
CA LYS A 96 -1.65 -0.90 -23.26
C LYS A 96 -0.73 -1.28 -24.42
N ASP A 97 -0.20 -0.29 -25.13
CA ASP A 97 0.65 -0.52 -26.30
C ASP A 97 2.08 -0.93 -25.94
N VAL A 98 2.58 -0.52 -24.77
CA VAL A 98 3.90 -0.95 -24.27
C VAL A 98 3.85 -2.24 -23.47
N MET A 99 2.67 -2.64 -23.00
CA MET A 99 2.51 -3.86 -22.20
C MET A 99 2.57 -5.12 -23.06
N LYS A 100 3.53 -6.01 -22.77
CA LYS A 100 3.61 -7.34 -23.41
C LYS A 100 2.42 -8.24 -23.04
N LEU A 101 1.74 -7.92 -21.95
CA LEU A 101 0.55 -8.65 -21.52
C LEU A 101 -0.69 -8.36 -22.38
N LYS A 102 -0.62 -7.53 -23.44
CA LYS A 102 -1.75 -7.30 -24.36
C LYS A 102 -2.32 -8.59 -24.95
N ASP A 103 -1.45 -9.58 -25.17
CA ASP A 103 -1.79 -10.84 -25.85
C ASP A 103 -2.32 -11.94 -24.91
N LEU A 104 -2.46 -11.68 -23.61
CA LEU A 104 -3.07 -12.67 -22.71
C LEU A 104 -4.60 -12.65 -22.82
N ASP A 105 -5.15 -13.84 -23.07
CA ASP A 105 -6.57 -14.19 -23.23
C ASP A 105 -7.48 -13.83 -22.03
N HIS A 106 -6.89 -13.43 -20.91
CA HIS A 106 -7.64 -13.01 -19.71
C HIS A 106 -7.83 -11.49 -19.66
N PRO A 107 -9.07 -10.99 -19.48
CA PRO A 107 -9.36 -9.55 -19.44
C PRO A 107 -8.90 -8.88 -18.14
N ARG A 108 -8.39 -9.63 -17.16
CA ARG A 108 -7.92 -9.12 -15.87
C ARG A 108 -6.44 -9.43 -15.67
N ARG A 109 -5.71 -8.46 -15.14
CA ARG A 109 -4.29 -8.57 -14.82
C ARG A 109 -4.11 -8.73 -13.32
N THR A 110 -3.53 -9.86 -12.90
CA THR A 110 -3.26 -10.16 -11.50
C THR A 110 -2.08 -9.32 -10.98
N GLU A 111 -1.93 -9.23 -9.65
CA GLU A 111 -0.80 -8.55 -9.00
C GLU A 111 0.54 -9.07 -9.53
N ALA A 112 0.72 -10.40 -9.58
CA ALA A 112 1.95 -11.02 -10.05
C ALA A 112 2.26 -10.71 -11.52
N GLN A 113 1.23 -10.66 -12.38
CA GLN A 113 1.42 -10.28 -13.78
C GLN A 113 1.83 -8.81 -13.92
N LEU A 114 1.19 -7.92 -13.15
CA LEU A 114 1.54 -6.51 -13.16
C LEU A 114 2.95 -6.27 -12.59
N GLU A 115 3.38 -7.02 -11.60
CA GLU A 115 4.75 -6.98 -11.07
C GLU A 115 5.78 -7.48 -12.10
N LEU A 116 5.47 -8.55 -12.83
CA LEU A 116 6.31 -9.03 -13.94
C LEU A 116 6.43 -7.98 -15.05
N GLU A 117 5.31 -7.32 -15.39
CA GLU A 117 5.32 -6.26 -16.40
C GLU A 117 6.11 -5.02 -15.93
N LEU A 118 6.00 -4.69 -14.64
CA LEU A 118 6.81 -3.64 -14.04
C LEU A 118 8.31 -3.96 -14.16
N GLN A 119 8.70 -5.23 -13.96
CA GLN A 119 10.08 -5.67 -14.13
C GLN A 119 10.53 -5.56 -15.60
N HIS A 120 9.71 -6.01 -16.54
CA HIS A 120 10.00 -5.87 -17.97
C HIS A 120 10.19 -4.42 -18.39
N LEU A 121 9.33 -3.51 -17.94
CA LEU A 121 9.46 -2.09 -18.28
C LEU A 121 10.70 -1.45 -17.65
N ARG A 122 11.09 -1.87 -16.44
CA ARG A 122 12.36 -1.43 -15.83
C ARG A 122 13.57 -1.91 -16.61
N GLU A 123 13.55 -3.16 -17.05
CA GLU A 123 14.62 -3.74 -17.86
C GLU A 123 14.71 -3.05 -19.22
N ASN A 124 13.58 -2.86 -19.91
CA ASN A 124 13.52 -2.12 -21.16
C ASN A 124 14.01 -0.68 -21.00
N LYS A 125 13.61 0.01 -19.92
CA LYS A 125 14.10 1.36 -19.62
C LYS A 125 15.62 1.35 -19.43
N ARG A 126 16.16 0.39 -18.69
CA ARG A 126 17.61 0.26 -18.46
C ARG A 126 18.35 0.04 -19.78
N VAL A 127 17.91 -0.93 -20.58
CA VAL A 127 18.52 -1.24 -21.89
C VAL A 127 18.44 -0.06 -22.83
N ASN A 128 17.30 0.65 -22.91
CA ASN A 128 17.18 1.87 -23.71
C ASN A 128 18.11 2.97 -23.20
N THR A 129 18.21 3.17 -21.89
CA THR A 129 19.12 4.18 -21.31
C THR A 129 20.57 3.88 -21.66
N ASP A 130 20.98 2.60 -21.65
CA ASP A 130 22.33 2.16 -22.03
C ASP A 130 22.57 2.30 -23.56
N ASN A 131 21.57 1.94 -24.38
CA ASN A 131 21.63 2.05 -25.84
C ASN A 131 21.63 3.49 -26.37
N LEU A 132 21.03 4.42 -25.64
CA LEU A 132 21.02 5.84 -25.98
C LEU A 132 22.42 6.48 -25.93
N GLY A 133 23.45 5.76 -25.45
CA GLY A 133 24.84 6.22 -25.48
C GLY A 133 25.08 7.50 -24.68
N LEU A 134 24.20 7.78 -23.71
CA LEU A 134 24.15 9.06 -23.01
C LEU A 134 25.46 9.32 -22.25
N GLY A 135 26.00 10.53 -22.43
CA GLY A 135 27.13 11.01 -21.66
C GLY A 135 26.85 10.97 -20.16
N VAL A 136 27.89 10.95 -19.32
CA VAL A 136 27.73 10.92 -17.84
C VAL A 136 26.85 12.09 -17.35
N ASN A 137 27.00 13.28 -17.94
CA ASN A 137 26.22 14.46 -17.57
C ASN A 137 24.74 14.35 -17.99
N GLU A 138 24.47 13.73 -19.14
CA GLU A 138 23.10 13.52 -19.63
C GLU A 138 22.36 12.50 -18.76
N ARG A 139 23.04 11.44 -18.32
CA ARG A 139 22.49 10.48 -17.35
C ARG A 139 22.19 11.14 -16.01
N ARG A 140 23.04 12.05 -15.53
CA ARG A 140 22.79 12.83 -14.31
C ARG A 140 21.58 13.76 -14.47
N ALA A 141 21.43 14.40 -15.63
CA ALA A 141 20.26 15.23 -15.93
C ALA A 141 18.95 14.41 -15.98
N ALA A 142 18.97 13.24 -16.62
CA ALA A 142 17.85 12.31 -16.62
C ALA A 142 17.49 11.81 -15.21
N TYR A 143 18.50 11.62 -14.36
CA TYR A 143 18.31 11.21 -12.97
C TYR A 143 17.55 12.27 -12.14
N LYS A 144 17.65 13.55 -12.49
CA LYS A 144 16.82 14.63 -11.90
C LYS A 144 15.34 14.42 -12.14
N GLU A 145 14.97 14.11 -13.38
CA GLU A 145 13.56 13.87 -13.74
C GLU A 145 13.03 12.60 -13.08
N GLU A 146 13.87 11.58 -12.96
CA GLU A 146 13.53 10.38 -12.21
C GLU A 146 13.36 10.65 -10.70
N ALA A 147 14.10 11.60 -10.12
CA ALA A 147 13.93 12.00 -8.73
C ALA A 147 12.52 12.56 -8.50
N LEU A 148 12.00 13.38 -9.41
CA LEU A 148 10.63 13.92 -9.33
C LEU A 148 9.56 12.81 -9.36
N VAL A 149 9.74 11.84 -10.25
CA VAL A 149 8.82 10.68 -10.32
C VAL A 149 8.89 9.85 -9.04
N TYR A 150 10.09 9.69 -8.49
CA TYR A 150 10.28 8.96 -7.23
C TYR A 150 9.64 9.65 -6.02
N ILE A 151 9.61 10.98 -5.96
CA ILE A 151 8.86 11.74 -4.94
C ILE A 151 7.37 11.34 -5.00
N GLU A 152 6.78 11.31 -6.20
CA GLU A 152 5.37 10.97 -6.36
C GLU A 152 5.09 9.51 -5.96
N GLU A 153 5.99 8.58 -6.32
CA GLU A 153 5.90 7.19 -5.87
C GLU A 153 5.88 7.08 -4.34
N LEU A 154 6.80 7.77 -3.66
CA LEU A 154 6.86 7.79 -2.19
C LEU A 154 5.61 8.41 -1.56
N ARG A 155 5.03 9.46 -2.17
CA ARG A 155 3.78 10.08 -1.71
C ARG A 155 2.58 9.15 -1.89
N ILE A 156 2.49 8.45 -3.02
CA ILE A 156 1.45 7.43 -3.26
C ILE A 156 1.55 6.32 -2.21
N GLU A 157 2.75 5.82 -1.97
CA GLU A 157 3.03 4.78 -0.99
C GLU A 157 2.69 5.24 0.45
N SER A 158 3.15 6.44 0.83
CA SER A 158 2.78 7.07 2.10
C SER A 158 1.26 7.18 2.27
N SER A 159 0.56 7.72 1.28
CA SER A 159 -0.89 7.88 1.35
C SER A 159 -1.63 6.54 1.45
N PHE A 160 -1.10 5.48 0.84
CA PHE A 160 -1.63 4.13 0.97
C PHE A 160 -1.51 3.61 2.41
N TYR A 161 -0.29 3.61 2.96
CA TYR A 161 -0.05 3.13 4.31
C TYR A 161 -0.81 3.93 5.36
N ARG A 162 -0.92 5.26 5.17
CA ARG A 162 -1.74 6.13 6.03
C ARG A 162 -3.21 5.73 6.02
N ARG A 163 -3.81 5.49 4.85
CA ARG A 163 -5.21 5.04 4.74
C ARG A 163 -5.44 3.69 5.42
N VAL A 164 -4.53 2.74 5.23
CA VAL A 164 -4.61 1.43 5.87
C VAL A 164 -4.53 1.57 7.39
N SER A 165 -3.56 2.36 7.88
CA SER A 165 -3.40 2.61 9.31
C SER A 165 -4.63 3.28 9.93
N HIS A 166 -5.21 4.30 9.31
CA HIS A 166 -6.44 4.93 9.81
C HIS A 166 -7.64 3.99 9.79
N THR A 167 -7.74 3.12 8.79
CA THR A 167 -8.83 2.12 8.71
C THR A 167 -8.77 1.17 9.90
N PHE A 168 -7.59 0.62 10.21
CA PHE A 168 -7.42 -0.24 11.38
C PHE A 168 -7.64 0.51 12.69
N GLN A 169 -7.20 1.77 12.79
CA GLN A 169 -7.43 2.58 13.98
C GLN A 169 -8.92 2.82 14.23
N VAL A 170 -9.70 3.12 13.19
CA VAL A 170 -11.16 3.25 13.29
C VAL A 170 -11.80 1.92 13.69
N LEU A 171 -11.35 0.79 13.13
CA LEU A 171 -11.82 -0.54 13.54
C LEU A 171 -11.54 -0.84 15.02
N VAL A 172 -10.35 -0.50 15.50
CA VAL A 172 -9.98 -0.66 16.92
C VAL A 172 -10.87 0.22 17.79
N ILE A 173 -11.02 1.51 17.48
CA ILE A 173 -11.84 2.42 18.28
C ILE A 173 -13.31 1.96 18.28
N ALA A 174 -13.89 1.70 17.11
CA ALA A 174 -15.28 1.28 16.99
C ALA A 174 -15.54 -0.06 17.69
N GLY A 175 -14.64 -1.03 17.50
CA GLY A 175 -14.71 -2.33 18.16
C GLY A 175 -14.58 -2.21 19.67
N SER A 176 -13.64 -1.40 20.18
CA SER A 176 -13.48 -1.16 21.61
C SER A 176 -14.70 -0.47 22.21
N SER A 177 -15.25 0.57 21.54
CA SER A 177 -16.48 1.23 21.99
C SER A 177 -17.66 0.26 22.02
N LEU A 178 -17.81 -0.60 21.00
CA LEU A 178 -18.88 -1.60 20.96
C LEU A 178 -18.69 -2.67 22.06
N SER A 179 -17.47 -3.13 22.30
CA SER A 179 -17.15 -4.05 23.39
C SER A 179 -17.46 -3.44 24.76
N THR A 180 -17.08 -2.18 25.00
CA THR A 180 -17.36 -1.49 26.26
C THR A 180 -18.86 -1.28 26.49
N LEU A 181 -19.59 -0.83 25.47
CA LEU A 181 -21.04 -0.65 25.56
C LEU A 181 -21.73 -1.99 25.81
N GLY A 182 -21.37 -3.02 25.04
CA GLY A 182 -21.95 -4.34 25.18
C GLY A 182 -21.65 -4.98 26.54
N ALA A 183 -20.45 -4.78 27.10
CA ALA A 183 -20.09 -5.21 28.45
C ALA A 183 -20.88 -4.46 29.55
N GLY A 184 -21.17 -3.17 29.34
CA GLY A 184 -22.01 -2.38 30.25
C GLY A 184 -23.47 -2.80 30.23
N THR A 185 -24.00 -3.16 29.05
CA THR A 185 -25.40 -3.63 28.90
C THR A 185 -25.57 -5.12 29.17
N SER A 186 -24.51 -5.93 29.10
CA SER A 186 -24.57 -7.37 29.38
C SER A 186 -24.92 -7.68 30.84
N TYR A 187 -24.78 -6.70 31.74
CA TYR A 187 -25.26 -6.80 33.12
C TYR A 187 -26.81 -6.91 33.19
N PHE A 188 -27.53 -6.41 32.18
CA PHE A 188 -28.99 -6.41 32.14
C PHE A 188 -29.59 -7.29 31.05
N VAL A 189 -28.85 -7.58 29.97
CA VAL A 189 -29.35 -8.36 28.83
C VAL A 189 -28.28 -9.31 28.30
N ASN A 190 -28.49 -10.62 28.47
CA ASN A 190 -27.58 -11.70 28.04
C ASN A 190 -27.39 -11.82 26.50
N GLN A 191 -28.01 -10.92 25.72
CA GLN A 191 -28.17 -11.02 24.26
C GLN A 191 -27.09 -10.27 23.48
N PHE A 192 -26.22 -9.51 24.15
CA PHE A 192 -25.13 -8.76 23.50
C PHE A 192 -23.77 -9.46 23.57
N SER A 193 -23.68 -10.64 24.22
CA SER A 193 -22.42 -11.32 24.54
C SER A 193 -21.57 -11.64 23.29
N VAL A 194 -22.19 -12.02 22.19
CA VAL A 194 -21.47 -12.35 20.95
C VAL A 194 -21.09 -11.14 20.14
N GLY A 195 -21.89 -10.08 20.13
CA GLY A 195 -21.49 -8.80 19.55
C GLY A 195 -20.20 -8.28 20.20
N VAL A 196 -20.09 -8.43 21.53
CA VAL A 196 -18.88 -8.09 22.31
C VAL A 196 -17.72 -9.03 21.97
N ALA A 197 -17.96 -10.34 21.85
CA ALA A 197 -16.91 -11.30 21.50
C ALA A 197 -16.33 -11.04 20.09
N VAL A 198 -17.19 -10.83 19.09
CA VAL A 198 -16.80 -10.47 17.72
C VAL A 198 -16.03 -9.16 17.71
N ALA A 199 -16.54 -8.11 18.36
CA ALA A 199 -15.89 -6.81 18.42
C ALA A 199 -14.50 -6.89 19.07
N SER A 200 -14.38 -7.63 20.17
CA SER A 200 -13.11 -7.82 20.89
C SER A 200 -12.09 -8.60 20.06
N PHE A 201 -12.54 -9.61 19.33
CA PHE A 201 -11.68 -10.35 18.40
C PHE A 201 -11.20 -9.48 17.24
N VAL A 202 -12.09 -8.69 16.63
CA VAL A 202 -11.73 -7.74 15.56
C VAL A 202 -10.70 -6.72 16.05
N VAL A 203 -10.86 -6.21 17.27
CA VAL A 203 -9.88 -5.31 17.91
C VAL A 203 -8.53 -6.00 18.07
N ALA A 204 -8.51 -7.23 18.59
CA ALA A 204 -7.28 -8.00 18.81
C ALA A 204 -6.52 -8.26 17.50
N VAL A 205 -7.22 -8.74 16.47
CA VAL A 205 -6.62 -8.98 15.13
C VAL A 205 -6.14 -7.68 14.51
N SER A 206 -6.94 -6.62 14.55
CA SER A 206 -6.59 -5.31 13.99
C SER A 206 -5.35 -4.73 14.66
N SER A 207 -5.26 -4.86 16.00
CA SER A 207 -4.12 -4.42 16.78
C SER A 207 -2.86 -5.22 16.45
N GLY A 208 -2.96 -6.55 16.37
CA GLY A 208 -1.84 -7.42 16.00
C GLY A 208 -1.31 -7.13 14.58
N VAL A 209 -2.21 -7.01 13.61
CA VAL A 209 -1.86 -6.68 12.22
C VAL A 209 -1.21 -5.28 12.13
N THR A 210 -1.77 -4.29 12.81
CA THR A 210 -1.21 -2.92 12.80
C THR A 210 0.18 -2.87 13.43
N GLY A 211 0.37 -3.58 14.54
CA GLY A 211 1.66 -3.67 15.23
C GLY A 211 2.72 -4.42 14.42
N TYR A 212 2.34 -5.49 13.73
CA TYR A 212 3.26 -6.30 12.93
C TYR A 212 3.72 -5.57 11.66
N PHE A 213 2.79 -5.04 10.86
CA PHE A 213 3.13 -4.44 9.57
C PHE A 213 3.67 -3.02 9.67
N LYS A 214 3.52 -2.36 10.84
CA LYS A 214 4.04 -1.02 11.13
C LYS A 214 3.70 0.02 10.06
N PHE A 215 2.45 -0.01 9.57
CA PHE A 215 1.99 0.85 8.46
C PHE A 215 2.24 2.34 8.72
N LYS A 216 2.10 2.79 9.97
CA LYS A 216 2.36 4.18 10.36
C LYS A 216 3.82 4.59 10.15
N GLU A 217 4.77 3.73 10.53
CA GLU A 217 6.20 3.98 10.38
C GLU A 217 6.59 4.03 8.91
N ARG A 218 6.10 3.08 8.10
CA ARG A 218 6.33 3.07 6.64
C ARG A 218 5.79 4.32 5.95
N SER A 219 4.59 4.76 6.32
CA SER A 219 4.01 6.01 5.80
C SER A 219 4.89 7.21 6.14
N PHE A 220 5.32 7.30 7.40
CA PHE A 220 6.13 8.41 7.88
C PHE A 220 7.48 8.49 7.16
N TYR A 221 8.20 7.37 7.06
CA TYR A 221 9.50 7.37 6.38
C TYR A 221 9.39 7.66 4.88
N SER A 222 8.37 7.11 4.22
CA SER A 222 8.15 7.39 2.79
C SER A 222 7.89 8.88 2.56
N GLN A 223 7.03 9.49 3.39
CA GLN A 223 6.77 10.93 3.33
C GLN A 223 8.02 11.75 3.63
N GLN A 224 8.73 11.43 4.70
CA GLN A 224 9.95 12.15 5.10
C GLN A 224 11.00 12.12 4.00
N THR A 225 11.20 10.97 3.37
CA THR A 225 12.12 10.82 2.23
C THR A 225 11.64 11.61 1.03
N ALA A 226 10.34 11.61 0.72
CA ALA A 226 9.77 12.41 -0.36
C ALA A 226 10.05 13.91 -0.15
N ASP A 227 9.73 14.41 1.05
CA ASP A 227 9.92 15.82 1.42
C ASP A 227 11.42 16.21 1.40
N THR A 228 12.31 15.29 1.81
CA THR A 228 13.76 15.53 1.80
C THR A 228 14.31 15.59 0.37
N ILE A 229 13.84 14.69 -0.51
CA ILE A 229 14.24 14.68 -1.93
C ILE A 229 13.68 15.92 -2.65
N GLU A 230 12.45 16.33 -2.36
CA GLU A 230 11.86 17.56 -2.90
C GLU A 230 12.66 18.80 -2.49
N HIS A 231 13.04 18.89 -1.23
CA HIS A 231 13.90 19.96 -0.74
C HIS A 231 15.28 19.96 -1.44
N GLU A 232 15.88 18.80 -1.69
CA GLU A 232 17.13 18.71 -2.46
C GLU A 232 16.97 19.13 -3.93
N VAL A 233 15.83 18.82 -4.56
CA VAL A 233 15.50 19.29 -5.91
C VAL A 233 15.36 20.81 -5.92
N GLU A 234 14.60 21.38 -4.99
CA GLU A 234 14.41 22.83 -4.90
C GLU A 234 15.74 23.55 -4.61
N ALA A 235 16.56 23.00 -3.70
CA ALA A 235 17.87 23.55 -3.38
C ALA A 235 18.81 23.54 -4.61
N PHE A 236 18.76 22.48 -5.42
CA PHE A 236 19.50 22.39 -6.67
C PHE A 236 19.02 23.42 -7.71
N GLU A 237 17.70 23.56 -7.90
CA GLU A 237 17.13 24.48 -8.89
C GLU A 237 17.34 25.96 -8.52
N LEU A 238 17.28 26.28 -7.23
CA LEU A 238 17.58 27.62 -6.72
C LEU A 238 19.09 27.89 -6.58
N GLY A 239 19.93 26.87 -6.71
CA GLY A 239 21.39 26.98 -6.53
C GLY A 239 21.79 27.40 -5.11
N ILE A 240 21.02 26.99 -4.10
CA ILE A 240 21.23 27.37 -2.70
C ILE A 240 21.82 26.21 -1.88
N GLY A 241 22.28 26.53 -0.66
CA GLY A 241 22.84 25.53 0.25
C GLY A 241 24.08 24.86 -0.34
N ARG A 242 24.04 23.53 -0.49
CA ARG A 242 25.16 22.73 -1.02
C ARG A 242 25.46 22.98 -2.49
N TYR A 243 24.53 23.59 -3.22
CA TYR A 243 24.68 23.94 -4.64
C TYR A 243 25.11 25.40 -4.84
N SER A 244 25.26 26.16 -3.75
CA SER A 244 25.76 27.53 -3.79
C SER A 244 27.19 27.58 -4.33
N GLY A 245 27.43 28.44 -5.33
CA GLY A 245 28.74 28.59 -5.98
C GLY A 245 29.08 27.51 -7.02
N LEU A 246 28.19 26.52 -7.24
CA LEU A 246 28.30 25.53 -8.31
C LEU A 246 27.47 25.92 -9.55
N SER A 247 26.80 27.08 -9.52
CA SER A 247 25.96 27.60 -10.60
C SER A 247 26.72 27.79 -11.92
N GLU A 248 28.00 28.16 -11.86
CA GLU A 248 28.88 28.28 -13.03
C GLU A 248 29.31 26.93 -13.62
N ASN A 249 29.24 25.84 -12.82
CA ASN A 249 29.62 24.49 -13.23
C ASN A 249 28.48 23.50 -13.01
N THR A 250 27.46 23.60 -13.88
CA THR A 250 26.24 22.78 -13.84
C THR A 250 26.52 21.28 -13.76
N ASN A 251 27.60 20.79 -14.36
CA ASN A 251 27.97 19.38 -14.33
C ASN A 251 28.37 18.91 -12.92
N GLN A 252 29.05 19.77 -12.17
CA GLN A 252 29.46 19.50 -10.79
C GLN A 252 28.27 19.58 -9.83
N ALA A 253 27.35 20.54 -10.06
CA ALA A 253 26.09 20.60 -9.31
C ALA A 253 25.24 19.32 -9.52
N LEU A 254 25.13 18.85 -10.77
CA LEU A 254 24.42 17.62 -11.13
C LEU A 254 25.05 16.37 -10.50
N GLU A 255 26.37 16.34 -10.34
CA GLU A 255 27.07 15.25 -9.67
C GLU A 255 26.68 15.14 -8.20
N VAL A 256 26.81 16.26 -7.47
CA VAL A 256 26.49 16.34 -6.05
C VAL A 256 25.02 15.98 -5.82
N PHE A 257 24.14 16.49 -6.68
CA PHE A 257 22.71 16.19 -6.65
C PHE A 257 22.45 14.70 -6.86
N ALA A 258 23.01 14.10 -7.92
CA ALA A 258 22.81 12.69 -8.21
C ALA A 258 23.33 11.79 -7.06
N GLN A 259 24.46 12.16 -6.46
CA GLN A 259 25.02 11.44 -5.32
C GLN A 259 24.10 11.50 -4.09
N GLU A 260 23.54 12.68 -3.78
CA GLU A 260 22.67 12.82 -2.61
C GLU A 260 21.35 12.08 -2.81
N ILE A 261 20.71 12.20 -3.98
CA ILE A 261 19.49 11.44 -4.28
C ILE A 261 19.75 9.93 -4.19
N HIS A 262 20.92 9.46 -4.67
CA HIS A 262 21.27 8.05 -4.55
C HIS A 262 21.41 7.61 -3.09
N ARG A 263 22.06 8.42 -2.25
CA ARG A 263 22.17 8.18 -0.81
C ARG A 263 20.80 8.13 -0.14
N LEU A 264 19.91 9.10 -0.39
CA LEU A 264 18.56 9.14 0.18
C LEU A 264 17.74 7.90 -0.20
N ARG A 265 17.87 7.43 -1.45
CA ARG A 265 17.24 6.17 -1.90
C ARG A 265 17.77 4.94 -1.16
N GLN A 266 19.08 4.87 -0.95
CA GLN A 266 19.68 3.78 -0.18
C GLN A 266 19.24 3.81 1.29
N ASP A 267 19.25 4.98 1.92
CA ASP A 267 18.81 5.17 3.30
C ASP A 267 17.34 4.75 3.48
N GLN A 268 16.46 5.12 2.55
CA GLN A 268 15.06 4.68 2.55
C GLN A 268 14.95 3.16 2.43
N LYS A 269 15.66 2.54 1.49
CA LYS A 269 15.65 1.08 1.30
C LYS A 269 16.14 0.35 2.56
N MET A 270 17.18 0.86 3.21
CA MET A 270 17.68 0.30 4.47
C MET A 270 16.65 0.42 5.60
N ARG A 271 15.95 1.56 5.69
CA ARG A 271 14.86 1.75 6.67
C ARG A 271 13.72 0.77 6.44
N GLU A 272 13.30 0.58 5.20
CA GLU A 272 12.25 -0.40 4.85
C GLU A 272 12.68 -1.84 5.20
N GLN A 273 13.91 -2.23 4.89
CA GLN A 273 14.45 -3.54 5.25
C GLN A 273 14.51 -3.74 6.77
N ASN A 274 14.87 -2.71 7.52
CA ASN A 274 14.88 -2.75 8.98
C ASN A 274 13.47 -2.89 9.57
N LEU A 275 12.43 -2.43 8.86
CA LEU A 275 11.03 -2.61 9.27
C LEU A 275 10.50 -4.02 8.96
N ASP A 276 11.06 -4.69 7.95
CA ASP A 276 10.73 -6.08 7.61
C ASP A 276 11.42 -7.09 8.53
N GLN A 277 12.51 -6.70 9.20
CA GLN A 277 13.16 -7.56 10.16
C GLN A 277 12.28 -7.73 11.41
N PRO A 278 12.00 -8.98 11.83
CA PRO A 278 11.31 -9.21 13.10
C PRO A 278 12.13 -8.56 14.20
N SER A 279 11.50 -7.73 15.01
CA SER A 279 12.14 -7.17 16.19
C SER A 279 12.40 -8.31 17.17
N THR A 280 13.58 -8.92 17.11
CA THR A 280 14.12 -9.80 18.15
C THR A 280 14.44 -8.95 19.39
N LYS A 281 13.43 -8.37 20.01
CA LYS A 281 13.52 -7.67 21.29
C LYS A 281 12.27 -8.00 22.08
N GLY A 282 12.30 -9.18 22.70
CA GLY A 282 11.21 -9.67 23.54
C GLY A 282 11.48 -10.94 24.35
N GLU A 283 12.71 -11.48 24.39
CA GLU A 283 13.02 -12.68 25.20
C GLU A 283 14.34 -12.58 26.00
N GLU A 284 14.80 -11.37 26.32
CA GLU A 284 15.86 -11.18 27.32
C GLU A 284 15.39 -10.17 28.36
N GLY A 285 14.75 -10.68 29.42
CA GLY A 285 14.21 -9.83 30.48
C GLY A 285 13.38 -10.59 31.52
N GLY A 286 13.94 -11.69 32.04
CA GLY A 286 13.35 -12.45 33.15
C GLY A 286 14.40 -13.35 33.78
N ASN A 287 15.26 -12.75 34.62
CA ASN A 287 15.97 -13.46 35.69
C ASN A 287 14.96 -13.99 36.70
#